data_AF-A0A1W1BHL7-F1
#
_entry.id   AF-A0A1W1BHL7-F1
#
_cell.length_a   1.000
_cell.length_b   1.000
_cell.length_c   1.000
_cell.angle_alpha   90.00
_cell.angle_beta   90.00
_cell.angle_gamma   90.00
#
_symmetry.space_group_name_H-M   'P 1'
#
loop_
_entity.id
_entity.type
_entity.pdbx_description
1 polymer ?
#
loop_
_entity_poly.entity_id
_entity_poly.type
_entity_poly.pdbx_seq_one_letter_code
_entity_poly.pdbx_strand_id
1 'polypeptide(L)'
;MNLEEQYPKLFEKLEDKDIEVRHLLNVDENEEDYDSEEFEFDFEDYNFIIYIAEPVQNALGEEKMGPLIEKLEANDAFENFVASEHDLYGVKSNLNSDEIAVLILDMVEGMV
;
A
#
# COMPACT_ATOMS: atom_id res chain seq x y z
N MET A 1 9.70 -14.44 4.08
CA MET A 1 9.30 -14.82 2.70
C MET A 1 10.43 -14.42 1.77
N ASN A 2 10.61 -15.11 0.65
CA ASN A 2 11.53 -14.66 -0.38
C ASN A 2 10.76 -13.78 -1.35
N LEU A 3 10.91 -12.46 -1.24
CA LEU A 3 10.12 -11.48 -1.98
C LEU A 3 10.45 -11.51 -3.47
N GLU A 4 11.71 -11.76 -3.83
CA GLU A 4 12.16 -11.87 -5.22
C GLU A 4 11.48 -13.04 -5.94
N GLU A 5 11.28 -14.17 -5.24
CA GLU A 5 10.60 -15.33 -5.82
C GLU A 5 9.07 -15.12 -5.95
N GLN A 6 8.48 -14.29 -5.09
CA GLN A 6 7.04 -14.02 -5.08
C GLN A 6 6.63 -12.91 -6.05
N TYR A 7 7.47 -11.87 -6.17
CA TYR A 7 7.19 -10.68 -6.97
C TYR A 7 8.30 -10.44 -8.02
N PRO A 8 8.55 -11.40 -8.92
CA PRO A 8 9.70 -11.36 -9.81
C PRO A 8 9.66 -10.19 -10.80
N LYS A 9 8.49 -9.74 -11.27
CA LYS A 9 8.41 -8.61 -12.22
C LYS A 9 8.67 -7.28 -11.52
N LEU A 10 8.10 -7.09 -10.33
CA LEU A 10 8.40 -5.94 -9.49
C LEU A 10 9.90 -5.92 -9.22
N PHE A 11 10.45 -7.05 -8.75
CA PHE A 11 11.88 -7.16 -8.47
C PHE A 11 12.74 -6.91 -9.69
N GLU A 12 12.36 -7.28 -10.90
CA GLU A 12 13.10 -6.96 -12.14
C GLU A 12 13.33 -5.45 -12.30
N LYS A 13 12.33 -4.63 -11.93
CA LYS A 13 12.37 -3.16 -12.03
C LYS A 13 13.16 -2.45 -10.94
N LEU A 14 13.37 -3.09 -9.79
CA LEU A 14 14.07 -2.48 -8.66
C LEU A 14 15.56 -2.34 -8.95
N GLU A 15 16.15 -1.22 -8.56
CA GLU A 15 17.61 -1.02 -8.67
C GLU A 15 18.37 -1.84 -7.64
N ASP A 16 17.86 -1.89 -6.41
CA ASP A 16 18.38 -2.70 -5.32
C ASP A 16 17.58 -4.01 -5.20
N LYS A 17 18.30 -5.13 -5.11
CA LYS A 17 17.72 -6.47 -4.96
C LYS A 17 17.74 -6.96 -3.52
N ASP A 18 18.49 -6.31 -2.62
CA ASP A 18 18.58 -6.65 -1.20
C ASP A 18 17.62 -5.77 -0.38
N ILE A 19 16.33 -5.84 -0.69
CA ILE A 19 15.30 -5.02 -0.07
C ILE A 19 14.22 -5.85 0.64
N GLU A 20 13.68 -5.29 1.72
CA GLU A 20 12.58 -5.85 2.50
C GLU A 20 11.22 -5.20 2.18
N VAL A 21 10.10 -5.83 2.59
CA VAL A 21 8.72 -5.34 2.35
C VAL A 21 8.53 -3.89 2.74
N ARG A 22 9.01 -3.48 3.93
CA ARG A 22 8.89 -2.10 4.44
C ARG A 22 9.54 -1.04 3.55
N HIS A 23 10.45 -1.42 2.65
CA HIS A 23 11.05 -0.52 1.67
C HIS A 23 10.24 -0.39 0.38
N LEU A 24 9.21 -1.25 0.20
CA LEU A 24 8.27 -1.23 -0.91
C LEU A 24 6.93 -0.63 -0.50
N LEU A 25 6.48 -0.98 0.70
CA LEU A 25 5.15 -0.71 1.18
C LEU A 25 5.17 -0.67 2.70
N ASN A 26 4.58 0.37 3.28
CA ASN A 26 4.30 0.41 4.70
C ASN A 26 2.78 0.31 4.93
N VAL A 27 2.38 -0.48 5.92
CA VAL A 27 0.99 -0.65 6.34
C VAL A 27 0.99 -0.60 7.85
N ASP A 28 0.58 0.54 8.39
CA ASP A 28 0.55 0.80 9.83
C ASP A 28 -0.91 0.89 10.30
N GLU A 29 -1.17 0.39 11.51
CA GLU A 29 -2.47 0.59 12.16
C GLU A 29 -2.68 2.08 12.46
N ASN A 30 -3.87 2.59 12.11
CA ASN A 30 -4.29 3.92 12.48
C ASN A 30 -4.94 3.85 13.87
N GLU A 31 -4.16 4.11 14.90
CA GLU A 31 -4.65 4.13 16.27
C GLU A 31 -5.17 5.51 16.66
N GLU A 32 -6.10 5.55 17.61
CA GLU A 32 -6.55 6.80 18.24
C GLU A 32 -5.40 7.42 19.05
N ASP A 33 -4.67 8.36 18.44
CA ASP A 33 -3.66 9.14 19.15
C ASP A 33 -4.30 10.39 19.75
N TYR A 34 -4.68 10.29 21.03
CA TYR A 34 -5.31 11.36 21.82
C TYR A 34 -4.47 12.65 21.89
N ASP A 35 -3.17 12.59 21.60
CA ASP A 35 -2.26 13.75 21.63
C ASP A 35 -2.01 14.37 20.23
N SER A 36 -2.53 13.78 19.15
CA SER A 36 -2.39 14.33 17.80
C SER A 36 -3.59 15.19 17.43
N GLU A 37 -3.41 16.51 17.37
CA GLU A 37 -4.50 17.46 17.07
C GLU A 37 -5.06 17.35 15.63
N GLU A 38 -4.35 16.72 14.69
CA GLU A 38 -4.81 16.53 13.30
C GLU A 38 -4.11 15.30 12.66
N PHE A 39 -4.62 14.09 12.86
CA PHE A 39 -4.32 12.99 11.93
C PHE A 39 -5.28 13.08 10.74
N GLU A 40 -4.75 12.95 9.53
CA GLU A 40 -5.49 13.18 8.29
C GLU A 40 -6.60 12.15 8.04
N PHE A 41 -6.48 10.97 8.65
CA PHE A 41 -7.45 9.89 8.54
C PHE A 41 -8.12 9.63 9.89
N ASP A 42 -9.44 9.74 9.93
CA ASP A 42 -10.24 9.36 11.10
C ASP A 42 -10.09 7.85 11.34
N PHE A 43 -9.57 7.45 12.50
CA PHE A 43 -9.31 6.05 12.84
C PHE A 43 -10.58 5.19 12.92
N GLU A 44 -11.75 5.80 13.21
CA GLU A 44 -13.03 5.08 13.21
C GLU A 44 -13.42 4.69 11.78
N ASP A 45 -13.07 5.53 10.81
CA ASP A 45 -13.39 5.34 9.40
C ASP A 45 -12.26 4.70 8.58
N TYR A 46 -11.02 4.72 9.07
CA TYR A 46 -9.82 4.15 8.42
C TYR A 46 -8.87 3.58 9.47
N ASN A 47 -8.87 2.27 9.68
CA ASN A 47 -8.05 1.61 10.71
C ASN A 47 -6.61 1.28 10.27
N PHE A 48 -6.25 1.52 9.01
CA PHE A 48 -4.87 1.42 8.53
C PHE A 48 -4.50 2.60 7.65
N ILE A 49 -3.22 2.98 7.73
CA ILE A 49 -2.56 3.92 6.83
C ILE A 49 -1.58 3.13 5.97
N ILE A 50 -1.67 3.33 4.66
CA ILE A 50 -0.81 2.67 3.67
C ILE A 50 0.07 3.74 3.02
N TYR A 51 1.36 3.45 2.95
CA TYR A 51 2.32 4.25 2.20
C TYR A 51 3.03 3.41 1.13
N ILE A 52 2.87 3.79 -0.14
CA ILE A 52 3.54 3.16 -1.29
C ILE A 52 4.92 3.79 -1.46
N ALA A 53 5.99 3.04 -1.21
CA ALA A 53 7.34 3.61 -1.30
C ALA A 53 7.75 3.91 -2.75
N GLU A 54 8.66 4.88 -2.91
CA GLU A 54 9.19 5.34 -4.20
C GLU A 54 9.62 4.19 -5.16
N PRO A 55 10.26 3.09 -4.71
CA PRO A 55 10.63 2.00 -5.62
C PRO A 55 9.43 1.35 -6.32
N VAL A 56 8.30 1.22 -5.62
CA VAL A 56 7.05 0.69 -6.22
C VAL A 56 6.45 1.71 -7.18
N GLN A 57 6.43 2.98 -6.79
CA GLN A 57 5.95 4.07 -7.65
C GLN A 57 6.75 4.13 -8.96
N ASN A 58 8.08 4.01 -8.88
CA ASN A 58 8.98 3.99 -10.04
C ASN A 58 8.79 2.75 -10.91
N ALA A 59 8.54 1.58 -10.29
CA ALA A 59 8.29 0.34 -11.03
C ALA A 59 6.98 0.38 -11.84
N LEU A 60 5.95 1.03 -11.29
CA LEU A 60 4.65 1.22 -11.94
C LEU A 60 4.66 2.38 -12.94
N GLY A 61 5.34 3.48 -12.60
CA GLY A 61 5.27 4.75 -13.31
C GLY A 61 3.94 5.49 -13.10
N GLU A 62 3.94 6.79 -13.39
CA GLU A 62 2.76 7.66 -13.23
C GLU A 62 1.50 7.12 -13.94
N GLU A 63 1.68 6.45 -15.07
CA GLU A 63 0.59 5.88 -15.87
C GLU A 63 -0.19 4.76 -15.17
N LYS A 64 0.45 4.00 -14.26
CA LYS A 64 -0.17 2.86 -13.57
C LYS A 64 -0.55 3.16 -12.12
N MET A 65 -0.09 4.26 -11.55
CA MET A 65 -0.48 4.68 -10.19
C MET A 65 -1.98 5.00 -10.09
N GLY A 66 -2.54 5.76 -11.04
CA GLY A 66 -3.98 6.03 -11.07
C GLY A 66 -4.83 4.75 -11.14
N PRO A 67 -4.57 3.85 -12.11
CA PRO A 67 -5.24 2.54 -12.17
C PRO A 67 -5.04 1.65 -10.93
N LEU A 68 -3.94 1.80 -10.19
CA LEU A 68 -3.73 1.08 -8.93
C LEU A 68 -4.71 1.61 -7.87
N ILE A 69 -4.80 2.92 -7.72
CA ILE A 69 -5.75 3.57 -6.80
C ILE A 69 -7.18 3.14 -7.11
N GLU A 70 -7.58 3.18 -8.39
CA GLU A 70 -8.93 2.74 -8.81
C GLU A 70 -9.20 1.26 -8.45
N LYS A 71 -8.19 0.39 -8.58
CA LYS A 71 -8.32 -1.03 -8.20
C LYS A 71 -8.40 -1.24 -6.69
N LEU A 72 -7.66 -0.45 -5.92
CA LEU A 72 -7.69 -0.50 -4.46
C LEU A 72 -9.04 0.02 -3.96
N GLU A 73 -9.52 1.16 -4.46
CA GLU A 73 -10.82 1.72 -4.12
C GLU A 73 -11.98 0.76 -4.44
N ALA A 74 -11.87 0.01 -5.55
CA ALA A 74 -12.88 -0.98 -5.95
C ALA A 74 -12.71 -2.36 -5.28
N ASN A 75 -11.75 -2.54 -4.37
CA ASN A 75 -11.49 -3.84 -3.77
C ASN A 75 -12.43 -4.12 -2.60
N ASP A 76 -13.16 -5.24 -2.67
CA ASP A 76 -14.12 -5.67 -1.64
C ASP A 76 -13.47 -5.96 -0.27
N ALA A 77 -12.14 -6.04 -0.17
CA ALA A 77 -11.42 -6.18 1.09
C ALA A 77 -11.37 -4.89 1.91
N PHE A 78 -11.65 -3.74 1.29
CA PHE A 78 -11.68 -2.44 1.95
C PHE A 78 -13.13 -1.96 2.09
N GLU A 79 -13.57 -1.78 3.33
CA GLU A 79 -14.89 -1.23 3.64
C GLU A 79 -14.96 0.26 3.32
N ASN A 80 -13.87 0.97 3.61
CA ASN A 80 -13.62 2.35 3.24
C ASN A 80 -12.23 2.44 2.63
N PHE A 81 -12.08 3.33 1.65
CA PHE A 81 -10.82 3.65 1.03
C PHE A 81 -10.80 5.15 0.72
N VAL A 82 -9.69 5.81 1.04
CA VAL A 82 -9.42 7.18 0.61
C VAL A 82 -7.96 7.30 0.23
N ALA A 83 -7.69 7.91 -0.92
CA ALA A 83 -6.36 8.34 -1.30
C ALA A 83 -6.22 9.84 -1.00
N SER A 84 -5.37 10.18 -0.04
CA SER A 84 -5.02 11.58 0.21
C SER A 84 -4.03 12.07 -0.85
N GLU A 85 -2.98 11.27 -1.07
CA GLU A 85 -1.96 11.53 -2.07
C GLU A 85 -1.84 10.34 -3.04
N HIS A 86 -0.93 10.44 -4.00
CA HIS A 86 -0.68 9.35 -4.95
C HIS A 86 -0.09 8.11 -4.30
N ASP A 87 0.51 8.23 -3.13
CA ASP A 87 1.22 7.17 -2.41
C ASP A 87 0.78 7.02 -0.94
N LEU A 88 -0.13 7.86 -0.44
CA LEU A 88 -0.64 7.81 0.93
C LEU A 88 -2.15 7.59 0.97
N TYR A 89 -2.56 6.46 1.55
CA TYR A 89 -3.96 6.02 1.57
C TYR A 89 -4.41 5.69 3.00
N GLY A 90 -5.66 6.04 3.30
CA GLY A 90 -6.38 5.55 4.48
C GLY A 90 -7.35 4.45 4.07
N VAL A 91 -7.35 3.32 4.80
CA VAL A 91 -8.27 2.21 4.52
C VAL A 91 -8.92 1.68 5.79
N LYS A 92 -10.13 1.14 5.62
CA LYS A 92 -10.80 0.32 6.63
C LYS A 92 -10.87 -1.11 6.14
N SER A 93 -10.25 -2.03 6.88
CA SER A 93 -10.26 -3.45 6.53
C SER A 93 -10.34 -4.34 7.76
N ASN A 94 -10.88 -5.54 7.58
CA ASN A 94 -10.81 -6.62 8.56
C ASN A 94 -9.53 -7.46 8.42
N LEU A 95 -8.73 -7.21 7.38
CA LEU A 95 -7.42 -7.82 7.18
C LEU A 95 -6.40 -7.23 8.16
N ASN A 96 -5.36 -7.99 8.49
CA ASN A 96 -4.20 -7.46 9.21
C ASN A 96 -3.18 -6.79 8.26
N SER A 97 -2.20 -6.07 8.82
CA SER A 97 -1.19 -5.34 8.04
C SER A 97 -0.40 -6.20 7.06
N ASP A 98 -0.02 -7.43 7.44
CA ASP A 98 0.67 -8.36 6.56
C ASP A 98 -0.22 -8.82 5.40
N GLU A 99 -1.50 -9.10 5.66
CA GLU A 99 -2.49 -9.48 4.63
C GLU A 99 -2.76 -8.35 3.64
N ILE A 100 -2.88 -7.13 4.13
CA ILE A 100 -3.01 -5.92 3.30
C ILE A 100 -1.75 -5.73 2.46
N ALA A 101 -0.57 -5.89 3.06
CA ALA A 101 0.69 -5.75 2.34
C ALA A 101 0.82 -6.74 1.19
N VAL A 102 0.47 -8.02 1.42
CA VAL A 102 0.45 -9.05 0.38
C VAL A 102 -0.57 -8.72 -0.71
N LEU A 103 -1.79 -8.31 -0.35
CA LEU A 103 -2.84 -7.95 -1.31
C LEU A 103 -2.37 -6.84 -2.26
N ILE A 104 -1.73 -5.80 -1.72
CA ILE A 104 -1.25 -4.67 -2.52
C ILE A 104 -0.07 -5.09 -3.39
N LEU A 105 0.91 -5.82 -2.85
CA LEU A 105 2.06 -6.29 -3.63
C LEU A 105 1.65 -7.25 -4.77
N ASP A 106 0.66 -8.11 -4.55
CA ASP A 106 0.08 -8.97 -5.60
C ASP A 106 -0.55 -8.14 -6.72
N MET A 107 -1.24 -7.04 -6.38
CA MET A 107 -1.80 -6.13 -7.39
C MET A 107 -0.70 -5.42 -8.18
N VAL A 108 0.33 -4.92 -7.50
CA VAL A 108 1.49 -4.26 -8.10
C VAL A 108 2.18 -5.21 -9.08
N GLU A 109 2.49 -6.44 -8.66
CA GLU A 109 3.10 -7.49 -9.51
C GLU A 109 2.22 -7.84 -10.73
N GLY A 110 0.90 -7.77 -10.59
CA GLY A 110 -0.04 -7.93 -11.71
C GLY A 110 -0.03 -6.76 -12.71
N MET A 111 0.50 -5.61 -12.31
CA MET A 111 0.47 -4.36 -13.08
C MET A 111 1.81 -3.98 -13.67
N VAL A 112 2.93 -4.34 -13.04
CA VAL A 112 4.28 -4.19 -13.59
C VAL A 112 4.45 -5.03 -14.85
#